data_AF-A0A850E1M4-F1
#
_entry.id   AF-A0A850E1M4-F1
#
_cell.length_a   1.000
_cell.length_b   1.000
_cell.length_c   1.000
_cell.angle_alpha   90.00
_cell.angle_beta   90.00
_cell.angle_gamma   90.00
#
_symmetry.space_group_name_H-M   'P 1'
#
loop_
_entity.id
_entity.type
_entity.pdbx_description
1 polymer ?
#
loop_
_entity_poly.entity_id
_entity_poly.type
_entity_poly.pdbx_seq_one_letter_code
_entity_poly.pdbx_strand_id
1 'polypeptide(L)'
;MGEIMQVSEVTALLLPMFREMLNSDELRTLRLEIVAVDDWQGAALEDDDLIEHNSAIARWRIMKERGWSGGLRVDAGPVDLVRSVQSDLQDFIAESRFGWGELRGPRDLP
;
A
#
# COMPACT_ATOMS: atom_id res chain seq x y z
N MET A 1 8.37 22.83 3.86
CA MET A 1 7.43 22.62 2.74
C MET A 1 7.21 21.13 2.71
N GLY A 2 6.01 20.65 3.03
CA GLY A 2 5.74 19.21 3.02
C GLY A 2 5.86 18.69 1.60
N GLU A 3 6.44 17.50 1.43
CA GLU A 3 6.47 16.83 0.13
C GLU A 3 5.03 16.46 -0.25
N ILE A 4 4.69 16.67 -1.52
CA ILE A 4 3.40 16.34 -2.11
C ILE A 4 3.69 15.38 -3.25
N MET A 5 2.91 14.30 -3.34
CA MET A 5 3.02 13.31 -4.42
C MET A 5 1.69 13.12 -5.11
N GLN A 6 1.70 12.78 -6.39
CA GLN A 6 0.48 12.36 -7.08
C GLN A 6 0.12 10.91 -6.75
N VAL A 7 -1.17 10.58 -6.81
CA VAL A 7 -1.68 9.20 -6.62
C VAL A 7 -1.00 8.22 -7.57
N SER A 8 -0.80 8.60 -8.83
CA SER A 8 -0.10 7.78 -9.82
C SER A 8 1.36 7.50 -9.44
N GLU A 9 2.07 8.48 -8.88
CA GLU A 9 3.46 8.33 -8.42
C GLU A 9 3.55 7.38 -7.22
N VAL A 10 2.66 7.55 -6.23
CA VAL A 10 2.60 6.66 -5.06
C VAL A 10 2.24 5.24 -5.48
N THR A 11 1.27 5.08 -6.38
CA THR A 11 0.88 3.77 -6.90
C THR A 11 2.05 3.10 -7.62
N ALA A 12 2.78 3.85 -8.46
CA ALA A 12 3.96 3.33 -9.15
C ALA A 12 5.09 2.92 -8.18
N LEU A 13 5.27 3.65 -7.08
CA LEU A 13 6.24 3.29 -6.03
C LEU A 13 5.85 2.02 -5.26
N LEU A 14 4.57 1.84 -4.96
CA LEU A 14 4.11 0.71 -4.15
C LEU A 14 4.01 -0.61 -4.94
N LEU A 15 3.64 -0.54 -6.23
CA LEU A 15 3.38 -1.73 -7.05
C LEU A 15 4.53 -2.76 -7.09
N PRO A 16 5.82 -2.36 -7.20
CA PRO A 16 6.94 -3.31 -7.12
C PRO A 16 6.95 -4.11 -5.81
N MET A 17 6.73 -3.45 -4.67
CA MET A 17 6.70 -4.10 -3.36
C MET A 17 5.57 -5.15 -3.27
N PHE A 18 4.37 -4.83 -3.77
CA PHE A 18 3.28 -5.81 -3.84
C PHE A 18 3.64 -7.02 -4.71
N ARG A 19 4.35 -6.81 -5.83
CA ARG A 19 4.78 -7.91 -6.72
C ARG A 19 5.80 -8.83 -6.07
N GLU A 20 6.62 -8.32 -5.16
CA GLU A 20 7.64 -9.11 -4.47
C GLU A 20 7.07 -9.90 -3.29
N MET A 21 6.08 -9.34 -2.58
CA MET A 21 5.48 -9.95 -1.39
C MET A 21 4.36 -10.95 -1.70
N LEU A 22 3.72 -10.83 -2.87
CA LEU A 22 2.62 -11.70 -3.26
C LEU A 22 3.07 -12.76 -4.27
N ASN A 23 2.54 -13.97 -4.13
CA ASN A 23 2.69 -14.99 -5.17
C ASN A 23 1.77 -14.69 -6.36
N SER A 24 1.93 -15.45 -7.45
CA SER A 24 1.19 -15.23 -8.69
C SER A 24 -0.33 -15.26 -8.54
N ASP A 25 -0.87 -16.12 -7.68
CA ASP A 25 -2.33 -16.22 -7.49
C ASP A 25 -2.89 -15.07 -6.67
N GLU A 26 -2.20 -14.67 -5.61
CA GLU A 26 -2.57 -13.51 -4.79
C GLU A 26 -2.47 -12.22 -5.60
N LEU A 27 -1.35 -12.02 -6.30
CA LEU A 27 -1.09 -10.85 -7.13
C LEU A 27 -2.13 -10.69 -8.23
N ARG A 28 -2.58 -11.81 -8.84
CA ARG A 28 -3.65 -11.79 -9.85
C ARG A 28 -4.98 -11.26 -9.32
N THR A 29 -5.20 -11.33 -8.00
CA THR A 29 -6.41 -10.81 -7.36
C THR A 29 -6.24 -9.43 -6.74
N LEU A 30 -5.01 -8.91 -6.70
CA LEU A 30 -4.70 -7.61 -6.12
C LEU A 30 -5.52 -6.52 -6.78
N ARG A 31 -6.26 -5.77 -5.95
CA ARG A 31 -6.76 -4.45 -6.28
C ARG A 31 -6.15 -3.49 -5.30
N LEU A 32 -5.41 -2.50 -5.81
CA LEU A 32 -4.80 -1.43 -5.04
C LEU A 32 -5.51 -0.13 -5.39
N GLU A 33 -5.93 0.60 -4.38
CA GLU A 33 -6.62 1.88 -4.49
C GLU A 33 -6.00 2.83 -3.47
N ILE A 34 -5.81 4.09 -3.83
CA ILE A 34 -5.50 5.14 -2.86
C ILE A 34 -6.81 5.83 -2.49
N VAL A 35 -7.05 6.02 -1.20
CA VAL A 35 -8.28 6.67 -0.70
C VAL A 35 -7.93 7.72 0.33
N ALA A 36 -8.79 8.73 0.46
CA ALA A 36 -8.62 9.75 1.50
C ALA A 36 -8.68 9.13 2.89
N VAL A 37 -7.85 9.62 3.82
CA VAL A 37 -7.78 9.07 5.18
C VAL A 37 -9.07 9.32 5.98
N ASP A 38 -9.73 10.44 5.72
CA ASP A 38 -10.98 10.86 6.35
C ASP A 38 -12.22 10.18 5.75
N ASP A 39 -12.10 9.63 4.53
CA ASP A 39 -13.10 8.79 3.87
C ASP A 39 -12.50 7.47 3.33
N TRP A 40 -11.87 6.69 4.21
CA TRP A 40 -11.15 5.47 3.81
C TRP A 40 -12.06 4.35 3.25
N GLN A 41 -13.37 4.44 3.46
CA GLN A 41 -14.37 3.55 2.87
C GLN A 41 -14.95 4.09 1.56
N GLY A 42 -14.63 5.33 1.22
CA GLY A 42 -15.11 6.04 0.04
C GLY A 42 -14.49 5.57 -1.27
N ALA A 43 -14.67 6.44 -2.26
CA ALA A 43 -14.13 6.26 -3.60
C ALA A 43 -12.60 6.35 -3.59
N ALA A 44 -11.98 5.68 -4.56
CA ALA A 44 -10.57 5.89 -4.84
C ALA A 44 -10.35 7.35 -5.30
N LEU A 45 -9.21 7.92 -4.92
CA LEU A 45 -8.70 9.14 -5.50
C LEU A 45 -8.31 8.89 -6.96
N GLU A 46 -8.37 9.94 -7.78
CA GLU A 46 -7.97 9.90 -9.19
C GLU A 46 -6.44 9.97 -9.33
N ASP A 47 -5.90 9.51 -10.45
CA ASP A 47 -4.44 9.36 -10.66
C ASP A 47 -3.64 10.67 -10.55
N ASP A 48 -4.29 11.81 -10.85
CA ASP A 48 -3.73 13.16 -10.80
C ASP A 48 -4.00 13.90 -9.48
N ASP A 49 -4.76 13.30 -8.56
CA ASP A 49 -4.96 13.86 -7.23
C ASP A 49 -3.65 13.93 -6.45
N LEU A 50 -3.53 14.98 -5.63
CA LEU A 50 -2.37 15.23 -4.80
C LEU A 50 -2.54 14.65 -3.40
N ILE A 51 -1.49 14.00 -2.92
CA ILE A 51 -1.40 13.41 -1.60
C ILE A 51 -0.46 14.27 -0.76
N GLU A 52 -0.99 14.79 0.33
CA GLU A 52 -0.23 15.43 1.39
C GLU A 52 0.13 14.39 2.46
N HIS A 53 1.08 14.74 3.35
CA HIS A 53 1.44 13.89 4.46
C HIS A 53 0.21 13.45 5.27
N ASN A 54 0.02 12.13 5.40
CA ASN A 54 -1.08 11.51 6.12
C ASN A 54 -2.49 11.88 5.61
N SER A 55 -2.65 12.42 4.41
CA SER A 55 -4.00 12.74 3.86
C SER A 55 -4.68 11.55 3.20
N ALA A 56 -3.94 10.48 2.88
CA ALA A 56 -4.44 9.29 2.19
C ALA A 56 -3.85 8.00 2.76
N ILE A 57 -4.48 6.88 2.45
CA ILE A 57 -4.01 5.52 2.76
C ILE A 57 -3.99 4.67 1.48
N ALA A 58 -3.14 3.64 1.45
CA ALA A 58 -3.25 2.57 0.47
C ALA A 58 -4.27 1.54 0.96
N ARG A 59 -5.32 1.30 0.18
CA ARG A 59 -6.34 0.27 0.42
C ARG A 59 -6.13 -0.86 -0.59
N TRP A 60 -6.15 -2.10 -0.11
CA TRP A 60 -6.04 -3.25 -0.99
C TRP A 60 -7.11 -4.31 -0.77
N ARG A 61 -7.31 -5.10 -1.82
CA ARG A 61 -8.04 -6.37 -1.77
C ARG A 61 -7.20 -7.47 -2.39
N ILE A 62 -6.96 -8.53 -1.63
CA ILE A 62 -6.19 -9.71 -2.05
C ILE A 62 -6.98 -10.94 -1.65
N MET A 63 -7.19 -11.88 -2.56
CA MET A 63 -7.94 -13.12 -2.32
C MET A 63 -9.32 -12.91 -1.66
N LYS A 64 -9.99 -11.79 -2.01
CA LYS A 64 -11.28 -11.30 -1.47
C LYS A 64 -11.21 -10.73 -0.04
N GLU A 65 -10.06 -10.75 0.60
CA GLU A 65 -9.81 -10.13 1.91
C GLU A 65 -9.38 -8.67 1.70
N ARG A 66 -9.76 -7.78 2.63
CA ARG A 66 -9.49 -6.34 2.55
C ARG A 66 -8.46 -5.97 3.61
N GLY A 67 -7.50 -5.13 3.23
CA GLY A 67 -6.53 -4.53 4.13
C GLY A 67 -6.22 -3.10 3.71
N TRP A 68 -5.48 -2.40 4.54
CA TRP A 68 -5.07 -1.02 4.29
C TRP A 68 -3.81 -0.69 5.09
N SER A 69 -3.07 0.30 4.63
CA SER A 69 -1.93 0.86 5.34
C SER A 69 -2.38 1.85 6.41
N GLY A 70 -1.46 2.25 7.28
CA GLY A 70 -1.54 3.56 7.94
C GLY A 70 -1.53 4.72 6.95
N GLY A 71 -1.58 5.95 7.48
CA GLY A 71 -1.44 7.17 6.68
C GLY A 71 -0.12 7.19 5.88
N LEU A 72 -0.19 7.62 4.62
CA LEU A 72 0.95 7.67 3.72
C LEU A 72 1.90 8.81 4.11
N ARG A 73 3.15 8.46 4.39
CA ARG A 73 4.19 9.40 4.84
C ARG A 73 5.02 9.91 3.66
N VAL A 74 4.41 10.74 2.82
CA VAL A 74 5.05 11.25 1.59
C VAL A 74 6.26 12.16 1.86
N ASP A 75 6.35 12.76 3.05
CA ASP A 75 7.47 13.62 3.50
C ASP A 75 8.67 12.86 4.08
N ALA A 76 8.53 11.56 4.34
CA ALA A 76 9.63 10.71 4.80
C ALA A 76 10.53 10.23 3.64
N GLY A 77 10.13 10.52 2.41
CA GLY A 77 10.79 10.08 1.18
C GLY A 77 10.32 8.68 0.72
N PRO A 78 10.61 8.31 -0.55
CA PRO A 78 10.04 7.12 -1.18
C PRO A 78 10.33 5.80 -0.47
N VAL A 79 11.55 5.62 0.05
CA VAL A 79 11.97 4.38 0.71
C VAL A 79 11.18 4.14 1.99
N ASP A 80 11.06 5.16 2.83
CA ASP A 80 10.35 5.04 4.11
C ASP A 80 8.83 4.93 3.91
N LEU A 81 8.29 5.60 2.88
CA LEU A 81 6.90 5.40 2.45
C LEU A 81 6.64 3.94 2.08
N VAL A 82 7.47 3.35 1.21
CA VAL A 82 7.31 1.95 0.79
C VAL A 82 7.47 1.01 1.98
N ARG A 83 8.47 1.22 2.84
CA ARG A 83 8.69 0.38 4.03
C ARG A 83 7.52 0.41 5.01
N SER A 84 6.89 1.57 5.21
CA SER A 84 5.71 1.67 6.07
C SER A 84 4.56 0.80 5.53
N VAL A 85 4.24 0.92 4.25
CA VAL A 85 3.18 0.12 3.61
C VAL A 85 3.55 -1.36 3.55
N GLN A 86 4.83 -1.68 3.34
CA GLN A 86 5.35 -3.05 3.34
C GLN A 86 5.13 -3.72 4.70
N SER A 87 5.38 -3.00 5.80
CA SER A 87 5.15 -3.50 7.16
C SER A 87 3.66 -3.80 7.38
N ASP A 88 2.78 -2.88 7.00
CA ASP A 88 1.33 -3.09 7.14
C ASP A 88 0.83 -4.26 6.28
N LEU A 89 1.37 -4.41 5.06
CA LEU A 89 1.07 -5.54 4.18
C LEU A 89 1.56 -6.87 4.76
N GLN A 90 2.74 -6.88 5.39
CA GLN A 90 3.29 -8.06 6.04
C GLN A 90 2.37 -8.55 7.16
N ASP A 91 1.92 -7.65 8.01
CA ASP A 91 1.00 -7.97 9.10
C ASP A 91 -0.33 -8.50 8.54
N PHE A 92 -0.88 -7.82 7.51
CA PHE A 92 -2.08 -8.28 6.83
C PHE A 92 -1.94 -9.71 6.27
N ILE A 93 -0.83 -10.03 5.59
CA ILE A 93 -0.60 -11.36 5.03
C ILE A 93 -0.54 -12.40 6.15
N ALA A 94 0.22 -12.13 7.21
CA ALA A 94 0.41 -13.04 8.33
C ALA A 94 -0.90 -13.34 9.10
N GLU A 95 -1.87 -12.43 9.06
CA GLU A 95 -3.19 -12.58 9.69
C GLU A 95 -4.29 -13.04 8.71
N SER A 96 -4.02 -13.04 7.41
CA SER A 96 -4.96 -13.46 6.36
C SER A 96 -5.17 -14.97 6.34
N ARG A 97 -6.27 -15.42 5.72
CA ARG A 97 -6.51 -16.86 5.55
C ARG A 97 -5.57 -17.51 4.54
N PHE A 98 -5.06 -16.74 3.57
CA PHE A 98 -4.20 -17.25 2.51
C PHE A 98 -2.72 -17.27 2.89
N GLY A 99 -2.29 -16.46 3.88
CA GLY A 99 -0.90 -16.30 4.28
C GLY A 99 -0.65 -16.47 5.78
N TRP A 100 -1.57 -17.10 6.51
CA TRP A 100 -1.51 -17.22 7.97
C TRP A 100 -0.14 -17.68 8.48
N GLY A 101 0.52 -16.83 9.27
CA GLY A 101 1.83 -17.09 9.86
C GLY A 101 3.03 -16.99 8.90
N GLU A 102 2.83 -16.57 7.65
CA GLU A 102 3.93 -16.40 6.70
C GLU A 102 4.67 -15.07 6.88
N LEU A 103 6.01 -15.13 6.85
CA LEU A 103 6.89 -13.96 6.85
C LEU A 103 7.48 -13.76 5.45
N ARG A 104 7.16 -12.63 4.81
CA ARG A 104 7.48 -12.30 3.42
C ARG A 104 8.28 -11.00 3.24
N GLY A 105 8.61 -10.29 4.33
CA GLY A 105 9.45 -9.09 4.29
C GLY A 105 10.30 -8.81 5.55
N PRO A 106 11.27 -7.86 5.46
CA PRO A 106 11.68 -7.19 4.23
C PRO A 106 12.82 -7.97 3.52
N ARG A 107 12.61 -8.28 2.24
CA ARG A 107 13.72 -8.50 1.31
C ARG A 107 14.25 -7.11 0.94
N ASP A 108 15.57 -6.95 0.88
CA ASP A 108 16.21 -5.66 0.60
C ASP A 108 15.57 -4.98 -0.63
N LEU A 109 14.79 -3.91 -0.39
CA LEU A 109 14.36 -3.01 -1.44
C LEU A 109 15.62 -2.29 -1.95
N PRO A 110 15.90 -2.29 -3.26
CA PRO A 110 17.14 -1.75 -3.82
C PRO A 110 17.35 -0.26 -3.53
#